data_AF-A0A8T4PTB8-F1
#
_entry.id   AF-A0A8T4PTB8-F1
#
_cell.length_a   1.000
_cell.length_b   1.000
_cell.length_c   1.000
_cell.angle_alpha   90.00
_cell.angle_beta   90.00
_cell.angle_gamma   90.00
#
_symmetry.space_group_name_H-M   'P 1'
#
loop_
_entity.id
_entity.type
_entity.pdbx_description
1 polymer ?
#
loop_
_entity_poly.entity_id
_entity_poly.type
_entity_poly.pdbx_seq_one_letter_code
_entity_poly.pdbx_strand_id
1 'polypeptide(L)' 'MDYQNIATHEFGHAAGMNHPSDSCTEETEYRFAQSGETKKRTLNAGDISGIIKLYR' A
#
# COMPACT_ATOMS: atom_id res chain seq x y z
N MET A 1 12.97 2.18 -8.72
CA MET A 1 11.69 2.25 -7.99
C MET A 1 10.70 3.04 -8.81
N ASP A 2 9.42 2.69 -8.74
CA ASP A 2 8.34 3.41 -9.43
C ASP A 2 7.77 4.52 -8.54
N TYR A 3 7.67 5.76 -9.05
CA TYR A 3 7.24 6.91 -8.24
C TYR A 3 5.83 6.77 -7.70
N GLN A 4 4.87 6.37 -8.55
CA GLN A 4 3.47 6.28 -8.14
C GLN A 4 3.24 5.18 -7.10
N ASN A 5 3.86 4.01 -7.28
CA ASN A 5 3.86 2.93 -6.28
C ASN A 5 4.33 3.44 -4.90
N ILE A 6 5.53 4.01 -4.83
CA ILE A 6 6.11 4.49 -3.56
C ILE A 6 5.27 5.63 -2.97
N ALA A 7 4.84 6.60 -3.78
CA ALA A 7 4.02 7.70 -3.28
C ALA A 7 2.68 7.22 -2.70
N THR A 8 2.07 6.19 -3.31
CA THR A 8 0.80 5.64 -2.81
C THR A 8 1.00 4.96 -1.46
N HIS A 9 2.09 4.19 -1.27
CA HIS A 9 2.48 3.59 0.01
C HIS A 9 2.69 4.64 1.10
N GLU A 10 3.47 5.68 0.81
CA GLU A 10 3.75 6.72 1.80
C GLU A 10 2.51 7.57 2.12
N PHE A 11 1.58 7.73 1.18
CA PHE A 11 0.28 8.35 1.48
C PHE A 11 -0.61 7.49 2.36
N GLY A 12 -0.54 6.16 2.26
CA GLY A 12 -1.19 5.27 3.22
C GLY A 12 -0.67 5.50 4.63
N HIS A 13 0.66 5.54 4.82
CA HIS A 13 1.27 5.93 6.09
C HIS A 13 0.84 7.31 6.58
N ALA A 14 0.84 8.32 5.70
CA ALA A 14 0.39 9.67 6.04
C ALA A 14 -1.09 9.71 6.47
N ALA A 15 -1.92 8.80 5.94
CA ALA A 15 -3.31 8.59 6.34
C ALA A 15 -3.48 7.67 7.56
N GLY A 16 -2.40 7.22 8.20
CA GLY A 16 -2.43 6.40 9.41
C GLY A 16 -2.54 4.89 9.18
N MET A 17 -2.33 4.41 7.95
CA MET A 17 -2.22 2.98 7.66
C MET A 17 -0.83 2.44 8.06
N ASN A 18 -0.80 1.16 8.41
CA ASN A 18 0.43 0.42 8.72
C ASN A 18 0.65 -0.68 7.68
N HIS A 19 1.88 -1.20 7.64
CA HIS A 19 2.17 -2.40 6.85
C HIS A 19 1.27 -3.58 7.26
N PRO A 20 0.78 -4.38 6.30
CA PRO A 20 0.03 -5.60 6.57
C PRO A 20 0.98 -6.74 6.97
N SER A 21 0.39 -7.92 7.20
CA SER A 21 1.14 -9.19 7.36
C SER A 21 2.12 -9.41 6.21
N ASP A 22 3.25 -10.07 6.48
CA ASP A 22 4.25 -10.40 5.46
C ASP A 22 3.72 -11.35 4.36
N SER A 23 2.57 -11.98 4.58
CA SER A 23 1.86 -12.79 3.57
C SER A 23 1.08 -11.95 2.54
N CYS A 24 0.93 -10.64 2.75
CA CYS A 24 0.12 -9.76 1.92
C CYS A 24 0.99 -9.00 0.89
N THR A 25 1.81 -9.73 0.13
CA THR A 25 2.85 -9.17 -0.76
C THR A 25 2.32 -8.31 -1.91
N GLU A 26 1.02 -8.43 -2.21
CA GLU A 26 0.34 -7.73 -3.29
C GLU A 26 -0.34 -6.43 -2.83
N GLU A 27 -0.37 -6.14 -1.53
CA GLU A 27 -0.93 -4.88 -1.01
C GLU A 27 0.02 -3.72 -1.26
N THR A 28 -0.54 -2.53 -1.46
CA THR A 28 0.23 -1.29 -1.64
C THR A 28 1.04 -0.98 -0.38
N GLU A 29 0.44 -1.21 0.80
CA GLU A 29 1.10 -1.05 2.09
C GLU A 29 2.12 -2.16 2.39
N TYR A 30 2.38 -3.12 1.50
CA TYR A 30 3.44 -4.10 1.74
C TYR A 30 4.83 -3.43 1.74
N ARG A 31 5.59 -3.64 2.82
CA ARG A 31 6.81 -2.92 3.20
C ARG A 31 7.98 -2.93 2.22
N PHE A 32 7.98 -3.82 1.24
CA PHE A 32 9.06 -3.93 0.26
C PHE A 32 8.58 -3.58 -1.13
N ALA A 33 9.39 -2.81 -1.85
CA ALA A 33 9.16 -2.51 -3.26
C ALA A 33 10.39 -2.87 -4.10
N GLN A 34 10.16 -3.37 -5.31
CA GLN A 34 11.23 -3.69 -6.25
C GLN A 34 11.35 -2.62 -7.35
N SER A 35 12.53 -2.53 -7.98
CA SER A 35 12.71 -1.61 -9.10
C SER A 35 11.87 -2.07 -10.31
N GLY A 36 11.06 -1.17 -10.87
CA GLY A 36 10.15 -1.47 -11.97
C GLY A 36 8.80 -2.06 -11.55
N GLU A 37 8.55 -2.24 -10.24
CA GLU A 37 7.28 -2.74 -9.74
C GLU A 37 6.17 -1.70 -9.87
N THR A 38 5.12 -2.04 -10.61
CA THR A 38 3.98 -1.16 -10.90
C THR A 38 2.62 -1.68 -10.39
N LYS A 39 2.58 -2.91 -9.86
CA LYS A 39 1.34 -3.55 -9.39
C LYS A 39 0.67 -2.78 -8.23
N LYS A 40 1.48 -2.18 -7.36
CA LYS A 40 1.05 -1.38 -6.19
C LYS A 40 0.68 0.07 -6.51
N ARG A 41 0.44 0.39 -7.78
CA ARG A 41 -0.20 1.68 -8.17
C ARG A 41 -1.72 1.64 -7.97
N THR A 42 -2.28 0.45 -7.89
CA THR A 42 -3.71 0.21 -7.67
C THR A 42 -3.88 -0.40 -6.29
N LEU A 43 -4.83 0.13 -5.53
CA LEU A 43 -5.13 -0.38 -4.19
C LEU A 43 -5.70 -1.79 -4.26
N ASN A 44 -5.22 -2.65 -3.37
CA ASN A 44 -5.69 -4.00 -3.21
C ASN A 44 -6.75 -4.08 -2.09
N ALA A 45 -7.35 -5.25 -1.88
CA ALA A 45 -8.51 -5.41 -1.01
C ALA A 45 -8.21 -5.05 0.46
N GLY A 46 -7.00 -5.36 0.94
CA GLY A 46 -6.55 -4.98 2.28
C GLY A 46 -6.37 -3.47 2.42
N ASP A 47 -5.76 -2.82 1.43
CA ASP A 47 -5.57 -1.37 1.40
C ASP A 47 -6.93 -0.63 1.49
N ILE A 48 -7.89 -1.04 0.65
CA ILE A 48 -9.25 -0.46 0.62
C ILE A 48 -9.97 -0.69 1.95
N SER A 49 -9.91 -1.91 2.49
CA SER A 49 -10.55 -2.24 3.76
C SER A 49 -9.93 -1.46 4.93
N GLY A 50 -8.61 -1.28 4.91
CA GLY A 50 -7.86 -0.57 5.93
C GLY A 50 -8.22 0.91 5.99
N ILE A 51 -8.20 1.60 4.84
CA ILE A 51 -8.54 3.03 4.80
C ILE A 51 -10.02 3.28 5.14
N ILE A 52 -10.93 2.39 4.70
CA ILE A 52 -12.35 2.47 5.06
C ILE A 52 -12.49 2.36 6.59
N LYS A 53 -11.84 1.38 7.23
CA LYS A 53 -11.91 1.20 8.69
C LYS A 53 -11.44 2.44 9.48
N LEU A 54 -10.51 3.23 8.94
CA LEU A 54 -10.02 4.45 9.59
C LEU A 54 -11.00 5.63 9.48
N TYR A 55 -11.79 5.70 8.42
CA TYR A 55 -12.51 6.92 8.04
C TYR A 55 -14.01 6.76 7.74
N ARG A 56 -14.57 5.54 7.76
CA ARG A 56 -15.98 5.25 7.49
C ARG A 56 -16.51 4.13 8.39
#